data_AF-A0A1B6DS67-F1
#
_entry.id   AF-A0A1B6DS67-F1
#
_cell.length_a   1.000
_cell.length_b   1.000
_cell.length_c   1.000
_cell.angle_alpha   90.00
_cell.angle_beta   90.00
_cell.angle_gamma   90.00
#
_symmetry.space_group_name_H-M   'P 1'
#
loop_
_entity.id
_entity.type
_entity.pdbx_description
1 polymer ?
#
loop_
_entity_poly.entity_id
_entity_poly.type
_entity_poly.pdbx_seq_one_letter_code
_entity_poly.pdbx_strand_id
1 'polypeptide(L)'
;MILLEKLKNAEEFLHYLENNIPESTEHVNTPSFNGQSKEETLFYNLLNKKRAQGEVSPYPSNWSTFLATPKENIQNTPCIKSRKEITSRFCIPHVTSSELIKVPSYMRGRIQLTAINSCIDSFNTTLNKKYDIMKQKKSALKPKDLEMFLSWKEQNNIRNDDNYCTPDDLINIAGFKMDKAAYNIITILRHLKRLQEVKLKGMKSRYIVIDS
;
A
#
# COMPACT_ATOMS: atom_id res chain seq x y z
N MET A 1 -1.33 -36.66 40.55
CA MET A 1 -0.10 -35.96 41.01
C MET A 1 0.33 -34.83 40.06
N ILE A 2 0.47 -35.05 38.75
CA ILE A 2 0.98 -34.04 37.79
C ILE A 2 0.19 -32.70 37.78
N LEU A 3 -1.14 -32.76 37.98
CA LEU A 3 -2.01 -31.56 37.98
C LEU A 3 -1.86 -30.70 39.23
N LEU A 4 -1.58 -31.33 40.37
CA LEU A 4 -1.36 -30.66 41.67
C LEU A 4 -0.02 -29.93 41.69
N GLU A 5 0.99 -30.53 41.06
CA GLU A 5 2.32 -29.93 40.91
C GLU A 5 2.31 -28.73 39.96
N LYS A 6 1.52 -28.80 38.88
CA LYS A 6 1.32 -27.65 37.98
C LYS A 6 0.61 -26.47 38.65
N LEU A 7 -0.36 -26.74 39.53
CA LEU A 7 -1.05 -25.71 40.31
C LEU A 7 -0.09 -25.04 41.29
N LYS A 8 0.70 -25.83 42.02
CA LYS A 8 1.66 -25.32 43.00
C LYS A 8 2.74 -24.45 42.35
N ASN A 9 3.25 -24.86 41.19
CA ASN A 9 4.24 -24.08 40.44
C ASN A 9 3.66 -22.75 39.91
N ALA A 10 2.37 -22.72 39.57
CA ALA A 10 1.71 -21.49 39.13
C ALA A 10 1.51 -20.50 40.30
N GLU A 11 1.18 -21.00 41.49
CA GLU A 11 1.07 -20.19 42.71
C GLU A 11 2.43 -19.59 43.11
N GLU A 12 3.51 -20.39 43.05
CA GLU A 12 4.87 -19.91 43.32
C GLU A 12 5.32 -18.83 42.31
N PHE A 13 4.94 -18.97 41.04
CA PHE A 13 5.24 -17.99 40.01
C PHE A 13 4.49 -16.66 40.20
N LEU A 14 3.22 -16.71 40.60
CA LEU A 14 2.43 -15.50 40.91
C LEU A 14 3.01 -14.76 42.11
N HIS A 15 3.39 -15.49 43.17
CA HIS A 15 4.05 -14.91 44.34
C HIS A 15 5.39 -14.26 43.99
N TYR A 16 6.17 -14.84 43.07
CA TYR A 16 7.42 -14.23 42.61
C TYR A 16 7.19 -12.91 41.87
N LEU A 17 6.17 -12.85 41.00
CA LEU A 17 5.82 -11.64 40.27
C LEU A 17 5.37 -10.54 41.22
N GLU A 18 4.49 -10.84 42.17
CA GLU A 18 3.97 -9.85 43.13
C GLU A 18 5.10 -9.16 43.93
N ASN A 19 6.14 -9.91 44.28
CA ASN A 19 7.29 -9.40 45.03
C ASN A 19 8.39 -8.74 44.18
N ASN A 20 8.32 -8.84 42.85
CA ASN A 20 9.31 -8.27 41.92
C ASN A 20 8.68 -7.35 40.86
N ILE A 21 7.43 -6.89 41.06
CA ILE A 21 6.89 -5.80 40.25
C ILE A 21 7.64 -4.53 40.66
N PRO A 22 8.38 -3.87 39.74
CA PRO A 22 9.00 -2.60 40.05
C PRO A 22 7.91 -1.60 40.40
N GLU A 23 8.04 -1.00 41.59
CA GLU A 23 7.16 0.06 42.06
C GLU A 23 7.11 1.16 40.99
N SER A 24 5.88 1.52 40.62
CA SER A 24 5.50 2.46 39.57
C SER A 24 6.60 3.45 39.20
N THR A 25 6.97 3.45 37.91
CA THR A 25 7.85 4.47 37.35
C THR A 25 7.33 5.84 37.72
N GLU A 26 8.06 6.51 38.61
CA GLU A 26 7.89 7.92 38.92
C GLU A 26 7.88 8.71 37.60
N HIS A 27 6.99 9.69 37.52
CA HIS A 27 6.98 10.67 36.44
C HIS A 27 8.33 11.39 36.40
N VAL A 28 9.19 11.00 35.45
CA VAL A 28 10.40 11.74 35.14
C VAL A 28 9.99 13.07 34.52
N ASN A 29 10.19 14.15 35.28
CA ASN A 29 10.18 15.51 34.78
C ASN A 29 11.06 15.60 33.53
N THR A 30 10.50 16.11 32.44
CA THR A 30 11.22 16.44 31.22
C THR A 30 12.38 17.41 31.53
N PRO A 31 13.64 17.07 31.23
CA PRO A 31 14.70 18.06 31.17
C PRO A 31 14.61 18.78 29.82
N SER A 32 14.38 20.10 29.88
CA SER A 32 14.68 21.03 28.79
C SER A 32 16.15 20.91 28.40
N PHE A 33 16.46 20.35 27.23
CA PHE A 33 17.84 20.24 26.76
C PHE A 33 18.25 21.49 25.96
N ASN A 34 18.63 22.53 26.69
CA ASN A 34 19.56 23.55 26.22
C ASN A 34 20.96 23.11 26.69
N GLY A 35 21.90 22.90 25.78
CA GLY A 35 23.30 22.67 26.16
C GLY A 35 24.11 21.90 25.13
N GLN A 36 24.82 22.63 24.28
CA GLN A 36 25.88 22.12 23.40
C GLN A 36 26.97 21.42 24.21
N SER A 37 27.20 20.12 23.98
CA SER A 37 28.43 19.44 24.39
C SER A 37 29.41 19.42 23.22
N LYS A 38 30.69 19.68 23.52
CA LYS A 38 31.75 20.04 22.57
C LYS A 38 32.29 18.86 21.75
N GLU A 39 31.74 17.65 21.90
CA GLU A 39 32.28 16.44 21.29
C GLU A 39 31.65 16.13 19.92
N GLU A 40 30.39 16.51 19.68
CA GLU A 40 29.73 16.34 18.38
C GLU A 40 30.36 17.22 17.27
N THR A 41 31.00 18.32 17.66
CA THR A 41 31.67 19.26 16.74
C THR A 41 32.93 18.68 16.09
N LEU A 42 33.57 17.66 16.68
CA LEU A 42 34.79 17.06 16.13
C LEU A 42 34.49 16.09 14.98
N PHE A 43 33.35 15.39 14.99
CA PHE A 43 32.98 14.44 13.95
C PHE A 43 32.62 15.14 12.63
N TYR A 44 31.88 16.25 12.70
CA TYR A 44 31.50 17.01 11.50
C TYR A 44 32.67 17.79 10.87
N ASN A 45 33.66 18.21 11.67
CA ASN A 45 34.82 18.94 11.15
C ASN A 45 35.90 18.04 10.51
N LEU A 46 35.98 16.76 10.87
CA LEU A 46 36.92 15.82 10.26
C LEU A 46 36.51 15.42 8.83
N LEU A 47 35.20 15.39 8.54
CA LEU A 47 34.66 15.11 7.20
C LEU A 47 34.87 16.27 6.21
N ASN A 48 34.89 17.51 6.69
CA ASN A 48 35.09 18.70 5.84
C ASN A 48 36.56 19.04 5.59
N LYS A 49 37.51 18.53 6.39
CA LYS A 49 38.95 18.79 6.20
C LYS A 49 39.58 18.01 5.03
N LYS A 50 38.91 16.98 4.48
CA LYS A 50 39.40 16.26 3.28
C LYS A 50 39.00 16.91 1.95
N ARG A 51 38.37 18.09 1.97
CA ARG A 51 37.81 18.72 0.75
C ARG A 51 38.53 20.00 0.31
N ALA A 52 39.55 20.42 1.01
CA ALA A 52 40.36 21.56 0.62
C ALA A 52 41.82 21.17 0.69
N GLN A 53 42.45 21.01 -0.48
CA GLN A 53 43.82 21.39 -0.88
C GLN A 53 44.31 20.43 -1.99
N GLY A 54 44.40 20.95 -3.22
CA GLY A 54 45.33 20.47 -4.25
C GLY A 54 44.79 19.52 -5.32
N GLU A 55 44.43 20.10 -6.48
CA GLU A 55 44.78 19.70 -7.86
C GLU A 55 43.59 19.85 -8.81
N VAL A 56 43.71 20.86 -9.67
CA VAL A 56 42.76 21.15 -10.76
C VAL A 56 42.99 20.09 -11.83
N SER A 57 42.10 19.11 -11.93
CA SER A 57 42.09 18.14 -13.02
C SER A 57 41.83 18.87 -14.34
N PRO A 58 42.64 18.70 -15.39
CA PRO A 58 42.39 19.34 -16.67
C PRO A 58 41.05 18.87 -17.21
N TYR A 59 40.25 19.83 -17.65
CA TYR A 59 38.99 19.61 -18.32
C TYR A 59 39.22 18.68 -19.54
N PRO A 60 38.55 17.51 -19.65
CA PRO A 60 38.63 16.72 -20.87
C PRO A 60 37.92 17.46 -22.02
N SER A 61 38.69 17.95 -22.99
CA SER A 61 38.26 18.76 -24.14
C SER A 61 37.39 18.02 -25.18
N ASN A 62 36.43 17.17 -24.79
CA ASN A 62 35.62 16.41 -25.75
C ASN A 62 34.10 16.35 -25.51
N TRP A 63 33.56 17.18 -24.61
CA TRP A 63 32.10 17.26 -24.39
C TRP A 63 31.30 17.98 -25.50
N SER A 64 31.93 18.44 -26.58
CA SER A 64 31.24 19.07 -27.72
C SER A 64 30.62 18.08 -28.72
N THR A 65 30.57 16.77 -28.43
CA THR A 65 30.12 15.76 -29.41
C THR A 65 28.70 15.21 -29.16
N PHE A 66 27.96 15.69 -28.15
CA PHE A 66 26.64 15.12 -27.81
C PHE A 66 25.43 15.80 -28.45
N LEU A 67 25.62 16.69 -29.43
CA LEU A 67 24.54 17.16 -30.31
C LEU A 67 24.47 16.39 -31.65
N ALA A 68 24.86 15.11 -31.65
CA ALA A 68 24.54 14.21 -32.74
C ALA A 68 23.07 13.75 -32.60
N THR A 69 22.19 14.37 -33.39
CA THR A 69 20.85 13.87 -33.67
C THR A 69 20.91 12.40 -34.10
N PRO A 70 20.18 11.47 -33.45
CA PRO A 70 20.00 10.13 -33.99
C PRO A 70 19.16 10.23 -35.26
N LYS A 71 19.74 9.78 -36.38
CA LYS A 71 19.05 9.63 -37.67
C LYS A 71 17.90 8.63 -37.51
N GLU A 72 16.72 9.03 -37.95
CA GLU A 72 15.55 8.17 -38.12
C GLU A 72 15.90 7.00 -39.04
N ASN A 73 15.72 5.77 -38.55
CA ASN A 73 15.48 4.61 -39.40
C ASN A 73 14.56 3.65 -38.68
N ILE A 74 13.26 3.88 -38.81
CA ILE A 74 12.22 2.91 -38.48
C ILE A 74 11.61 2.47 -39.80
N GLN A 75 12.12 1.38 -40.35
CA GLN A 75 11.39 0.58 -41.32
C GLN A 75 11.01 -0.77 -40.69
N ASN A 76 9.70 -0.89 -40.47
CA ASN A 76 8.90 -2.11 -40.60
C ASN A 76 8.76 -3.03 -39.38
N THR A 77 7.59 -2.88 -38.75
CA THR A 77 6.88 -3.83 -37.88
C THR A 77 6.67 -5.21 -38.51
N PRO A 78 6.65 -6.26 -37.68
CA PRO A 78 5.60 -7.26 -37.72
C PRO A 78 4.58 -7.00 -36.60
N CYS A 79 3.32 -6.86 -37.02
CA CYS A 79 2.12 -6.77 -36.20
C CYS A 79 2.07 -7.89 -35.14
N ILE A 80 2.09 -7.53 -33.86
CA ILE A 80 1.69 -8.41 -32.76
C ILE A 80 0.24 -8.08 -32.39
N LYS A 81 -0.64 -8.83 -33.06
CA LYS A 81 -1.96 -9.31 -32.65
C LYS A 81 -2.85 -8.31 -31.91
N SER A 82 -3.89 -7.88 -32.63
CA SER A 82 -5.12 -7.24 -32.15
C SER A 82 -5.29 -7.36 -30.63
N ARG A 83 -4.89 -6.31 -29.92
CA ARG A 83 -5.25 -6.13 -28.52
C ARG A 83 -6.76 -6.04 -28.52
N LYS A 84 -7.43 -7.10 -28.07
CA LYS A 84 -8.87 -7.04 -27.77
C LYS A 84 -9.02 -5.82 -26.88
N GLU A 85 -9.76 -4.82 -27.33
CA GLU A 85 -10.17 -3.72 -26.47
C GLU A 85 -10.84 -4.38 -25.27
N ILE A 86 -10.18 -4.34 -24.12
CA ILE A 86 -10.78 -4.75 -22.87
C ILE A 86 -11.82 -3.67 -22.65
N THR A 87 -13.07 -3.94 -23.05
CA THR A 87 -14.24 -3.15 -22.66
C THR A 87 -14.30 -3.27 -21.14
N SER A 88 -13.61 -2.35 -20.47
CA SER A 88 -13.45 -2.27 -19.03
C SER A 88 -14.83 -2.05 -18.44
N ARG A 89 -15.45 -3.12 -17.92
CA ARG A 89 -16.78 -3.06 -17.33
C ARG A 89 -16.81 -2.13 -16.13
N PHE A 90 -15.69 -2.00 -15.42
CA PHE A 90 -15.58 -1.19 -14.22
C PHE A 90 -14.59 -0.05 -14.47
N CYS A 91 -15.08 1.17 -14.34
CA CYS A 91 -14.26 2.39 -14.45
C CYS A 91 -14.67 3.33 -13.34
N ILE A 92 -14.11 3.14 -12.14
CA ILE A 92 -14.16 4.16 -11.09
C ILE A 92 -13.41 5.37 -11.65
N PRO A 93 -14.05 6.54 -11.77
CA PRO A 93 -13.39 7.70 -12.33
C PRO A 93 -12.23 8.12 -11.41
N HIS A 94 -11.28 8.89 -11.94
CA HIS A 94 -10.25 9.52 -11.11
C HIS A 94 -10.82 10.68 -10.31
N VAL A 95 -10.18 10.99 -9.18
CA VAL A 95 -10.51 12.14 -8.37
C VAL A 95 -9.76 13.34 -8.92
N THR A 96 -10.46 14.48 -9.00
CA THR A 96 -9.87 15.76 -9.39
C THR A 96 -9.40 16.54 -8.17
N SER A 97 -8.49 17.50 -8.38
CA SER A 97 -8.00 18.37 -7.30
C SER A 97 -9.14 19.17 -6.63
N SER A 98 -10.13 19.62 -7.40
CA SER A 98 -11.29 20.36 -6.90
C SER A 98 -12.18 19.53 -6.00
N GLU A 99 -12.39 18.24 -6.31
CA GLU A 99 -13.10 17.30 -5.45
C GLU A 99 -12.33 17.00 -4.18
N LEU A 100 -11.00 16.81 -4.28
CA LEU A 100 -10.17 16.50 -3.12
C LEU A 100 -10.15 17.65 -2.09
N ILE A 101 -10.24 18.91 -2.55
CA ILE A 101 -10.31 20.09 -1.68
C ILE A 101 -11.59 20.08 -0.83
N LYS A 102 -12.70 19.56 -1.37
CA LYS A 102 -13.98 19.45 -0.65
C LYS A 102 -13.96 18.41 0.47
N VAL A 103 -13.05 17.43 0.39
CA VAL A 103 -12.86 16.41 1.43
C VAL A 103 -12.29 17.06 2.68
N PRO A 104 -12.87 16.82 3.89
CA PRO A 104 -12.36 17.39 5.13
C PRO A 104 -10.88 17.08 5.39
N SER A 105 -10.15 18.04 5.95
CA SER A 105 -8.70 17.93 6.19
C SER A 105 -8.33 16.73 7.06
N TYR A 106 -9.15 16.43 8.06
CA TYR A 106 -8.93 15.28 8.95
C TYR A 106 -9.04 13.92 8.23
N MET A 107 -9.82 13.83 7.15
CA MET A 107 -9.91 12.60 6.32
C MET A 107 -8.76 12.52 5.32
N ARG A 108 -8.39 13.67 4.73
CA ARG A 108 -7.32 13.76 3.74
C ARG A 108 -5.96 13.44 4.34
N GLY A 109 -5.70 13.90 5.56
CA GLY A 109 -4.39 13.78 6.20
C GLY A 109 -3.27 14.34 5.31
N ARG A 110 -2.22 13.54 5.08
CA ARG A 110 -1.09 13.87 4.19
C ARG A 110 -1.14 13.12 2.85
N ILE A 111 -2.31 12.59 2.48
CA ILE A 111 -2.45 11.78 1.27
C ILE A 111 -2.43 12.70 0.04
N GLN A 112 -1.57 12.35 -0.92
CA GLN A 112 -1.49 13.04 -2.20
C GLN A 112 -2.56 12.55 -3.19
N LEU A 113 -2.98 13.42 -4.10
CA LEU A 113 -3.95 13.09 -5.15
C LEU A 113 -3.48 11.91 -6.02
N THR A 114 -2.19 11.86 -6.31
CA THR A 114 -1.54 10.78 -7.07
C THR A 114 -1.77 9.42 -6.41
N ALA A 115 -1.56 9.32 -5.10
CA ALA A 115 -1.77 8.08 -4.34
C ALA A 115 -3.23 7.62 -4.38
N ILE A 116 -4.19 8.56 -4.35
CA ILE A 116 -5.63 8.25 -4.45
C ILE A 116 -5.94 7.68 -5.84
N ASN A 117 -5.47 8.33 -6.90
CA ASN A 117 -5.74 7.89 -8.27
C ASN A 117 -5.03 6.55 -8.59
N SER A 118 -3.80 6.34 -8.11
CA SER A 118 -3.14 5.03 -8.24
C SER A 118 -3.87 3.90 -7.49
N CYS A 119 -4.50 4.22 -6.35
CA CYS A 119 -5.36 3.28 -5.65
C CYS A 119 -6.60 2.95 -6.49
N ILE A 120 -7.24 3.96 -7.09
CA ILE A 120 -8.38 3.78 -8.01
C ILE A 120 -7.99 2.88 -9.20
N ASP A 121 -6.80 3.08 -9.80
CA ASP A 121 -6.31 2.24 -10.88
C ASP A 121 -6.14 0.78 -10.46
N SER A 122 -5.70 0.55 -9.21
CA SER A 122 -5.57 -0.78 -8.63
C SER A 122 -6.94 -1.44 -8.45
N PHE A 123 -7.96 -0.68 -8.01
CA PHE A 123 -9.35 -1.15 -7.93
C PHE A 123 -9.90 -1.51 -9.32
N ASN A 124 -9.79 -0.61 -10.30
CA ASN A 124 -10.26 -0.84 -11.66
C ASN A 124 -9.60 -2.08 -12.28
N THR A 125 -8.28 -2.22 -12.11
CA THR A 125 -7.53 -3.39 -12.59
C THR A 125 -8.01 -4.68 -11.92
N THR A 126 -8.23 -4.65 -10.61
CA THR A 126 -8.68 -5.80 -9.83
C THR A 126 -10.07 -6.25 -10.25
N LEU A 127 -11.01 -5.31 -10.37
CA LEU A 127 -12.39 -5.59 -10.75
C LEU A 127 -12.46 -6.15 -12.17
N ASN A 128 -11.84 -5.48 -13.15
CA ASN A 128 -11.86 -5.98 -14.52
C ASN A 128 -11.30 -7.40 -14.62
N LYS A 129 -10.13 -7.65 -14.03
CA LYS A 129 -9.53 -8.99 -14.03
C LYS A 129 -10.40 -10.03 -13.33
N LYS A 130 -10.99 -9.70 -12.17
CA LYS A 130 -11.90 -10.59 -11.44
C LYS A 130 -13.07 -11.03 -12.32
N TYR A 131 -13.78 -10.07 -12.91
CA TYR A 131 -14.94 -10.39 -13.73
C TYR A 131 -14.58 -10.97 -15.10
N ASP A 132 -13.37 -10.71 -15.61
CA ASP A 132 -12.84 -11.41 -16.78
C ASP A 132 -12.60 -12.90 -16.49
N ILE A 133 -12.01 -13.22 -15.33
CA ILE A 133 -11.84 -14.61 -14.85
C ILE A 133 -13.21 -15.26 -14.62
N MET A 134 -14.18 -14.54 -14.04
CA MET A 134 -15.52 -15.08 -13.81
C MET A 134 -16.30 -15.38 -15.09
N LYS A 135 -16.02 -14.70 -16.20
CA LYS A 135 -16.62 -14.98 -17.52
C LYS A 135 -16.00 -16.20 -18.21
N GLN A 136 -14.77 -16.57 -17.85
CA GLN A 136 -14.07 -17.69 -18.48
C GLN A 136 -14.64 -19.04 -18.01
N LYS A 137 -14.52 -20.06 -18.87
CA LYS A 137 -14.87 -21.44 -18.50
C LYS A 137 -13.85 -21.97 -17.49
N LYS A 138 -14.31 -22.74 -16.49
CA LYS A 138 -13.46 -23.35 -15.45
C LYS A 138 -12.26 -24.13 -16.00
N SER A 139 -12.44 -24.82 -17.14
CA SER A 139 -11.40 -25.62 -17.78
C SER A 139 -10.26 -24.80 -18.39
N ALA A 140 -10.47 -23.50 -18.64
CA ALA A 140 -9.47 -22.60 -19.21
C ALA A 140 -8.70 -21.81 -18.14
N LEU A 141 -9.10 -21.92 -16.86
CA LEU A 141 -8.49 -21.19 -15.76
C LEU A 141 -7.20 -21.86 -15.27
N LYS A 142 -6.23 -21.04 -14.88
CA LYS A 142 -5.04 -21.50 -14.16
C LYS A 142 -5.45 -21.98 -12.75
N PRO A 143 -4.67 -22.87 -12.10
CA PRO A 143 -5.03 -23.38 -10.77
C PRO A 143 -5.22 -22.27 -9.73
N LYS A 144 -4.38 -21.24 -9.74
CA LYS A 144 -4.54 -20.06 -8.85
C LYS A 144 -5.84 -19.30 -9.14
N ASP A 145 -6.16 -19.10 -10.41
CA ASP A 145 -7.37 -18.38 -10.83
C ASP A 145 -8.63 -19.21 -10.54
N LEU A 146 -8.52 -20.54 -10.58
CA LEU A 146 -9.59 -21.47 -10.22
C LEU A 146 -9.91 -21.41 -8.72
N GLU A 147 -8.90 -21.37 -7.85
CA GLU A 147 -9.09 -21.20 -6.40
C GLU A 147 -9.81 -19.89 -6.10
N MET A 148 -9.36 -18.77 -6.70
CA MET A 148 -10.03 -17.48 -6.59
C MET A 148 -11.48 -17.55 -7.11
N PHE A 149 -11.71 -18.14 -8.28
CA PHE A 149 -13.04 -18.33 -8.85
C PHE A 149 -13.99 -19.10 -7.91
N LEU A 150 -13.52 -20.17 -7.29
CA LEU A 150 -14.31 -20.96 -6.34
C LEU A 150 -14.67 -20.13 -5.11
N SER A 151 -13.71 -19.39 -4.55
CA SER A 151 -13.97 -18.50 -3.41
C SER A 151 -14.97 -17.39 -3.74
N TRP A 152 -14.90 -16.77 -4.93
CA TRP A 152 -15.88 -15.76 -5.36
C TRP A 152 -17.27 -16.37 -5.54
N LYS A 153 -17.37 -17.61 -6.02
CA LYS A 153 -18.65 -18.29 -6.16
C LYS A 153 -19.30 -18.54 -4.79
N GLU A 154 -18.53 -18.96 -3.79
CA GLU A 154 -19.00 -19.10 -2.42
C GLU A 154 -19.42 -17.76 -1.81
N GLN A 155 -18.63 -16.71 -2.03
CA GLN A 155 -18.96 -15.35 -1.59
C GLN A 155 -20.25 -14.83 -2.23
N ASN A 156 -20.47 -15.07 -3.52
CA ASN A 156 -21.70 -14.65 -4.22
C ASN A 156 -22.94 -15.36 -3.67
N ASN A 157 -22.84 -16.64 -3.33
CA ASN A 157 -23.96 -17.37 -2.72
C ASN A 157 -24.44 -16.74 -1.40
N ILE A 158 -23.55 -16.11 -0.64
CA ILE A 158 -23.88 -15.46 0.63
C ILE A 158 -24.52 -14.08 0.40
N ARG A 159 -23.98 -13.34 -0.56
CA ARG A 159 -24.49 -12.02 -0.95
C ARG A 159 -24.15 -11.75 -2.41
N ASN A 160 -25.19 -11.53 -3.20
CA ASN A 160 -25.07 -11.19 -4.62
C ASN A 160 -24.87 -9.68 -4.76
N ASP A 161 -23.62 -9.24 -4.78
CA ASP A 161 -23.24 -7.91 -5.21
C ASP A 161 -22.57 -8.04 -6.60
N ASP A 162 -23.02 -7.26 -7.59
CA ASP A 162 -22.54 -7.43 -8.97
C ASP A 162 -21.20 -6.74 -9.25
N ASN A 163 -20.76 -5.81 -8.38
CA ASN A 163 -19.62 -4.91 -8.62
C ASN A 163 -18.72 -4.78 -7.37
N TYR A 164 -18.14 -5.88 -6.86
CA TYR A 164 -17.33 -5.84 -5.64
C TYR A 164 -15.96 -6.50 -5.76
N CYS A 165 -15.03 -6.03 -4.92
CA CYS A 165 -13.77 -6.70 -4.62
C CYS A 165 -13.56 -6.85 -3.12
N THR A 166 -12.72 -7.80 -2.73
CA THR A 166 -12.29 -8.00 -1.35
C THR A 166 -10.84 -7.52 -1.16
N PRO A 167 -10.38 -7.30 0.08
CA PRO A 167 -8.99 -6.97 0.36
C PRO A 167 -7.98 -7.98 -0.23
N ASP A 168 -8.32 -9.27 -0.24
CA ASP A 168 -7.42 -10.28 -0.81
C ASP A 168 -7.36 -10.19 -2.32
N ASP A 169 -8.45 -9.82 -2.99
CA ASP A 169 -8.46 -9.65 -4.45
C ASP A 169 -7.46 -8.56 -4.86
N LEU A 170 -7.44 -7.45 -4.13
CA LEU A 170 -6.50 -6.34 -4.32
C LEU A 170 -5.04 -6.80 -4.16
N ILE A 171 -4.76 -7.63 -3.15
CA ILE A 171 -3.42 -8.17 -2.90
C ILE A 171 -3.04 -9.18 -4.00
N ASN A 172 -3.93 -10.11 -4.32
CA ASN A 172 -3.64 -11.24 -5.21
C ASN A 172 -3.56 -10.84 -6.69
N ILE A 173 -4.35 -9.85 -7.11
CA ILE A 173 -4.50 -9.45 -8.52
C ILE A 173 -3.67 -8.21 -8.86
N ALA A 174 -3.71 -7.20 -8.00
CA ALA A 174 -3.00 -5.93 -8.21
C ALA A 174 -1.68 -5.83 -7.43
N GLY A 175 -1.40 -6.77 -6.50
CA GLY A 175 -0.24 -6.63 -5.61
C GLY A 175 -0.38 -5.45 -4.65
N PHE A 176 -1.60 -4.97 -4.43
CA PHE A 176 -1.87 -3.78 -3.67
C PHE A 176 -1.78 -4.07 -2.16
N LYS A 177 -1.07 -3.22 -1.42
CA LYS A 177 -0.86 -3.38 0.02
C LYS A 177 -1.99 -2.71 0.81
N MET A 178 -2.68 -3.50 1.63
CA MET A 178 -3.74 -3.00 2.53
C MET A 178 -3.15 -2.49 3.85
N ASP A 179 -2.51 -1.32 3.81
CA ASP A 179 -1.96 -0.63 4.98
C ASP A 179 -2.89 0.48 5.51
N LYS A 180 -2.48 1.18 6.58
CA LYS A 180 -3.26 2.28 7.17
C LYS A 180 -3.52 3.40 6.15
N ALA A 181 -2.59 3.65 5.23
CA ALA A 181 -2.78 4.65 4.18
C ALA A 181 -3.86 4.22 3.18
N ALA A 182 -3.88 2.95 2.77
CA ALA A 182 -4.92 2.38 1.93
C ALA A 182 -6.31 2.50 2.56
N TYR A 183 -6.47 2.15 3.84
CA TYR A 183 -7.77 2.31 4.54
C TYR A 183 -8.21 3.77 4.64
N ASN A 184 -7.28 4.71 4.80
CA ASN A 184 -7.57 6.13 4.75
C ASN A 184 -8.02 6.56 3.35
N ILE A 185 -7.38 6.09 2.28
CA ILE A 185 -7.79 6.34 0.89
C ILE A 185 -9.20 5.78 0.64
N ILE A 186 -9.49 4.55 1.06
CA ILE A 186 -10.83 3.95 0.95
C ILE A 186 -11.88 4.80 1.68
N THR A 187 -11.51 5.37 2.83
CA THR A 187 -12.38 6.28 3.59
C THR A 187 -12.66 7.57 2.83
N ILE A 188 -11.69 8.13 2.11
CA ILE A 188 -11.88 9.27 1.20
C ILE A 188 -12.78 8.88 0.03
N LEU A 189 -12.53 7.74 -0.61
CA LEU A 189 -13.33 7.25 -1.75
C LEU A 189 -14.80 7.00 -1.36
N ARG A 190 -15.04 6.55 -0.13
CA ARG A 190 -16.38 6.44 0.45
C ARG A 190 -17.05 7.79 0.64
N HIS A 191 -16.33 8.81 1.11
CA HIS A 191 -16.85 10.17 1.22
C HIS A 191 -17.23 10.75 -0.14
N LEU A 192 -16.43 10.47 -1.17
CA LEU A 192 -16.68 10.86 -2.55
C LEU A 192 -17.74 9.99 -3.27
N LYS A 193 -18.38 9.06 -2.56
CA LYS A 193 -19.44 8.17 -3.07
C LYS A 193 -19.01 7.29 -4.25
N ARG A 194 -17.73 6.93 -4.34
CA ARG A 194 -17.20 6.03 -5.39
C ARG A 194 -17.17 4.56 -4.94
N LEU A 195 -17.03 4.35 -3.63
CA LEU A 195 -16.98 3.03 -3.02
C LEU A 195 -17.90 2.96 -1.80
N GLN A 196 -18.50 1.80 -1.58
CA GLN A 196 -19.17 1.42 -0.35
C GLN A 196 -18.42 0.26 0.29
N GLU A 197 -18.15 0.34 1.60
CA GLU A 197 -17.62 -0.79 2.35
C GLU A 197 -18.77 -1.50 3.06
N VAL A 198 -18.94 -2.80 2.77
CA VAL A 198 -19.88 -3.68 3.44
C VAL A 198 -19.10 -4.64 4.31
N LYS A 199 -19.41 -4.63 5.61
CA LYS A 199 -18.87 -5.58 6.59
C LYS A 199 -19.99 -6.50 7.05
N LEU A 200 -19.83 -7.79 6.78
CA LEU A 200 -20.70 -8.84 7.30
C LEU A 200 -20.00 -9.50 8.49
N LYS A 201 -20.76 -9.83 9.54
CA LYS A 201 -20.20 -10.42 10.76
C LYS A 201 -19.50 -11.75 10.44
N GLY A 202 -18.24 -11.89 10.85
CA GLY A 202 -17.45 -13.09 10.61
C GLY A 202 -16.92 -13.26 9.17
N MET A 203 -17.09 -12.25 8.31
CA MET A 203 -16.62 -12.28 6.92
C MET A 203 -15.69 -11.11 6.61
N LYS A 204 -14.95 -11.25 5.50
CA LYS A 204 -14.08 -10.18 4.99
C LYS A 204 -14.92 -9.01 4.46
N SER A 205 -14.39 -7.79 4.62
CA SER A 205 -14.98 -6.58 4.03
C SER A 205 -15.14 -6.73 2.52
N ARG A 206 -16.26 -6.25 1.98
CA ARG A 206 -16.48 -6.08 0.54
C ARG A 206 -16.46 -4.60 0.18
N TYR A 207 -15.69 -4.24 -0.83
CA TYR A 207 -15.69 -2.91 -1.41
C TYR A 207 -16.53 -2.95 -2.68
N ILE A 208 -17.72 -2.35 -2.63
CA ILE A 208 -18.67 -2.27 -3.73
C ILE A 208 -18.46 -0.95 -4.45
N VAL A 209 -18.34 -1.00 -5.78
CA VAL A 209 -18.32 0.21 -6.60
C VAL A 209 -19.74 0.72 -6.76
N ILE A 210 -19.92 2.00 -6.44
CA ILE A 210 -21.18 2.69 -6.69
C ILE A 210 -21.06 3.31 -8.09
N ASP A 211 -21.86 2.84 -9.05
CA ASP A 211 -22.03 3.57 -10.31
C ASP A 211 -22.69 4.92 -9.98
N SER A 212 -22.00 6.02 -10.29
CA SER A 212 -22.54 7.38 -10.19
C SER A 212 -22.90 7.90 -11.57
#